data_AF-A0A8B9F1Q2-F1
#
_entry.id   AF-A0A8B9F1Q2-F1
#
_cell.length_a   1.000
_cell.length_b   1.000
_cell.length_c   1.000
_cell.angle_alpha   90.00
_cell.angle_beta   90.00
_cell.angle_gamma   90.00
#
_symmetry.space_group_name_H-M   'P 1'
#
loop_
_entity.id
_entity.type
_entity.pdbx_description
1 polymer ?
#
loop_
_entity_poly.entity_id
_entity_poly.type
_entity_poly.pdbx_seq_one_letter_code
_entity_poly.pdbx_strand_id
1 'polypeptide(L)'
;MEKAEPFWAKMSAACGFVALHTGQKMPLIGLGTWKSERGQVREAVKYALSVGYRHIDCAAAYSNETEIGEAFQECLGPDKVIKREDLFVTSKLWNTKHHPEDVEPALRKTLEDLKLNYLDLYLMHWPHAFERGDNLFPKNPDNTMRYDYTDYKDTWKAMEKLVVKGLVKAIGLSNFNSRQIDDILSVATVKPAVLQVECHPYLAQNELIAHCQKRGLVVTAYSPLGSPDRMWKHPDEPVLLEEPGIKKLAEKYSKSPAQIILRWQVERKVAAIPKSVTPARIQQNLQVFDFSLTEEEMSHIGSLNKNWRYIVPMITDGRGIGSSFHIHRQDREPKVLDWDGPFGNETMAHAELKQTLQLPFFSNASCCAVGSQNLDVFFFLA
;
A
#
# COMPACT_ATOMS: atom_id res chain seq x y z
N MET A 1 25.70 -21.89 33.50
CA MET A 1 25.15 -20.86 32.60
C MET A 1 24.04 -21.49 31.79
N GLU A 2 22.79 -21.23 32.13
CA GLU A 2 21.68 -21.66 31.26
C GLU A 2 21.72 -20.86 29.96
N LYS A 3 21.56 -21.56 28.83
CA LYS A 3 21.33 -20.88 27.55
C LYS A 3 19.93 -20.29 27.61
N ALA A 4 19.82 -18.96 27.68
CA ALA A 4 18.54 -18.30 27.56
C ALA A 4 17.87 -18.72 26.25
N GLU A 5 16.66 -19.26 26.33
CA GLU A 5 15.90 -19.60 25.13
C GLU A 5 15.71 -18.34 24.26
N PRO A 6 15.90 -18.46 22.93
CA PRO A 6 15.77 -17.32 22.04
C PRO A 6 14.34 -16.78 22.08
N PHE A 7 14.19 -15.46 21.99
CA PHE A 7 12.92 -14.75 22.16
C PHE A 7 11.74 -15.31 21.34
N TRP A 8 12.00 -15.87 20.15
CA TRP A 8 10.99 -16.51 19.31
C TRP A 8 10.34 -17.75 19.94
N ALA A 9 11.04 -18.48 20.81
CA ALA A 9 10.50 -19.65 21.52
C ALA A 9 9.44 -19.26 22.58
N LYS A 10 9.40 -17.98 22.98
CA LYS A 10 8.48 -17.45 23.99
C LYS A 10 7.22 -16.79 23.43
N MET A 11 6.98 -16.86 22.12
CA MET A 11 5.72 -16.38 21.53
C MET A 11 4.55 -17.30 21.92
N SER A 12 3.77 -16.89 22.92
CA SER A 12 2.60 -17.64 23.38
C SER A 12 1.45 -17.59 22.36
N ALA A 13 0.61 -18.63 22.41
CA ALA A 13 -0.65 -18.99 21.72
C ALA A 13 -1.41 -18.03 20.77
N ALA A 14 -1.18 -16.71 20.76
CA ALA A 14 -1.69 -15.81 19.73
C ALA A 14 -0.86 -15.98 18.44
N CYS A 15 -1.34 -16.85 17.54
CA CYS A 15 -0.74 -17.19 16.25
C CYS A 15 -0.19 -15.95 15.50
N GLY A 16 1.14 -15.78 15.47
CA GLY A 16 1.83 -14.64 14.84
C GLY A 16 1.82 -14.62 13.30
N PHE A 17 1.01 -15.49 12.70
CA PHE A 17 0.82 -15.64 11.26
C PHE A 17 -0.67 -15.83 10.95
N VAL A 18 -1.03 -15.62 9.68
CA VAL A 18 -2.31 -16.03 9.10
C VAL A 18 -2.06 -17.11 8.05
N ALA A 19 -2.96 -18.08 7.96
CA ALA A 19 -2.91 -19.10 6.93
C ALA A 19 -3.51 -18.55 5.62
N LEU A 20 -2.75 -18.63 4.53
CA LEU A 20 -3.28 -18.43 3.18
C LEU A 20 -4.07 -19.67 2.75
N HIS A 21 -4.96 -19.53 1.77
CA HIS A 21 -5.68 -20.69 1.21
C HIS A 21 -4.76 -21.73 0.54
N THR A 22 -3.53 -21.36 0.22
CA THR A 22 -2.44 -22.26 -0.23
C THR A 22 -1.82 -23.11 0.89
N GLY A 23 -2.22 -22.90 2.15
CA GLY A 23 -1.63 -23.52 3.34
C GLY A 23 -0.35 -22.83 3.85
N GLN A 24 0.17 -21.83 3.13
CA GLN A 24 1.32 -21.04 3.59
C GLN A 24 0.97 -20.25 4.86
N LYS A 25 1.93 -20.16 5.79
CA LYS A 25 1.86 -19.32 6.98
C LYS A 25 2.50 -17.97 6.69
N MET A 26 1.70 -16.93 6.53
CA MET A 26 2.16 -15.56 6.28
C MET A 26 2.26 -14.80 7.61
N PRO A 27 3.45 -14.36 8.05
CA PRO A 27 3.61 -13.62 9.30
C PRO A 27 2.81 -12.31 9.30
N LEU A 28 2.11 -12.05 10.41
CA LEU A 28 1.22 -10.89 10.57
C LEU A 28 1.97 -9.55 10.62
N ILE A 29 3.27 -9.56 10.91
CA ILE A 29 4.13 -8.38 10.82
C ILE A 29 5.28 -8.68 9.85
N GLY A 30 5.42 -7.84 8.82
CA GLY A 30 6.53 -7.85 7.88
C GLY A 30 7.26 -6.51 7.83
N LEU A 31 8.47 -6.48 7.27
CA LEU A 31 9.20 -5.25 7.01
C LEU A 31 8.83 -4.74 5.61
N GLY A 32 8.23 -3.56 5.52
CA GLY A 32 8.07 -2.86 4.25
C GLY A 32 9.38 -2.19 3.82
N THR A 33 9.76 -2.27 2.54
CA THR A 33 11.04 -1.68 2.04
C THR A 33 10.88 -0.46 1.14
N TRP A 34 9.65 0.02 0.90
CA TRP A 34 9.39 1.24 0.12
C TRP A 34 10.07 2.47 0.73
N LYS A 35 10.67 3.34 -0.09
CA LYS A 35 11.48 4.49 0.33
C LYS A 35 12.67 4.13 1.24
N SER A 36 13.12 2.88 1.32
CA SER A 36 14.40 2.56 1.96
C SER A 36 15.51 2.80 0.95
N GLU A 37 16.32 3.84 1.20
CA GLU A 37 17.38 4.27 0.31
C GLU A 37 18.48 3.21 0.13
N ARG A 38 19.21 3.35 -0.98
CA ARG A 38 20.42 2.58 -1.24
C ARG A 38 21.46 2.81 -0.15
N GLY A 39 22.11 1.74 0.30
CA GLY A 39 23.01 1.72 1.45
C GLY A 39 22.31 1.61 2.82
N GLN A 40 20.99 1.82 2.92
CA GLN A 40 20.24 1.68 4.17
C GLN A 40 19.40 0.40 4.22
N VAL A 41 18.80 -0.02 3.10
CA VAL A 41 17.85 -1.14 3.08
C VAL A 41 18.49 -2.48 3.48
N ARG A 42 19.74 -2.72 3.07
CA ARG A 42 20.49 -3.95 3.37
C ARG A 42 20.64 -4.17 4.88
N GLU A 43 21.11 -3.15 5.60
CA GLU A 43 21.25 -3.23 7.07
C GLU A 43 19.91 -3.24 7.80
N ALA A 44 18.88 -2.55 7.28
CA ALA A 44 17.53 -2.61 7.82
C ALA A 44 16.94 -4.04 7.72
N VAL A 45 17.13 -4.73 6.59
CA VAL A 45 16.71 -6.13 6.41
C VAL A 45 17.52 -7.07 7.30
N LYS A 46 18.86 -6.94 7.34
CA LYS A 46 19.73 -7.75 8.22
C LYS A 46 19.32 -7.62 9.70
N TYR A 47 19.06 -6.40 10.16
CA TYR A 47 18.60 -6.14 11.52
C TYR A 47 17.20 -6.69 11.77
N ALA A 48 16.25 -6.52 10.84
CA ALA A 48 14.91 -7.09 10.97
C ALA A 48 14.97 -8.62 11.12
N LEU A 49 15.74 -9.30 10.26
CA LEU A 49 15.92 -10.76 10.30
C LEU A 49 16.54 -11.23 11.64
N SER A 50 17.51 -10.48 12.19
CA SER A 50 18.16 -10.83 13.45
C SER A 50 17.27 -10.64 14.69
N VAL A 51 16.38 -9.63 14.70
CA VAL A 51 15.39 -9.45 15.79
C VAL A 51 14.14 -10.32 15.66
N GLY A 52 14.00 -11.08 14.57
CA GLY A 52 12.99 -12.13 14.43
C GLY A 52 11.96 -11.94 13.31
N TYR A 53 12.09 -10.93 12.43
CA TYR A 53 11.22 -10.83 11.26
C TYR A 53 11.38 -12.06 10.36
N ARG A 54 10.25 -12.58 9.87
CA ARG A 54 10.18 -13.66 8.87
C ARG A 54 9.28 -13.31 7.68
N HIS A 55 9.00 -12.02 7.49
CA HIS A 55 8.26 -11.51 6.34
C HIS A 55 8.90 -10.20 5.87
N ILE A 56 9.27 -10.13 4.59
CA ILE A 56 9.81 -8.93 3.93
C ILE A 56 8.95 -8.61 2.71
N ASP A 57 8.52 -7.35 2.60
CA ASP A 57 7.74 -6.84 1.47
C ASP A 57 8.59 -5.93 0.59
N CYS A 58 8.77 -6.36 -0.66
CA CYS A 58 9.55 -5.73 -1.71
C CYS A 58 8.66 -5.29 -2.88
N ALA A 59 9.24 -4.61 -3.87
CA ALA A 59 8.70 -4.46 -5.22
C ALA A 59 9.81 -4.00 -6.16
N ALA A 60 9.81 -4.44 -7.42
CA ALA A 60 10.75 -3.98 -8.44
C ALA A 60 10.79 -2.43 -8.56
N ALA A 61 9.61 -1.80 -8.47
CA ALA A 61 9.45 -0.34 -8.53
C ALA A 61 10.08 0.44 -7.35
N TYR A 62 10.53 -0.23 -6.28
CA TYR A 62 11.26 0.40 -5.19
C TYR A 62 12.77 0.54 -5.49
N SER A 63 13.25 -0.06 -6.60
CA SER A 63 14.61 0.08 -7.14
C SER A 63 15.75 -0.31 -6.18
N ASN A 64 15.42 -1.15 -5.18
CA ASN A 64 16.29 -1.55 -4.07
C ASN A 64 16.32 -3.08 -3.82
N GLU A 65 15.70 -3.89 -4.70
CA GLU A 65 15.68 -5.37 -4.56
C GLU A 65 17.08 -6.00 -4.58
N THR A 66 18.03 -5.46 -5.34
CA THR A 66 19.41 -5.98 -5.41
C THR A 66 20.11 -5.98 -4.05
N GLU A 67 19.96 -4.90 -3.27
CA GLU A 67 20.55 -4.77 -1.92
C GLU A 67 19.83 -5.64 -0.88
N ILE A 68 18.53 -5.88 -1.07
CA ILE A 68 17.77 -6.84 -0.27
C ILE A 68 18.28 -8.27 -0.55
N GLY A 69 18.60 -8.59 -1.81
CA GLY A 69 19.21 -9.86 -2.18
C GLY A 69 20.61 -10.06 -1.60
N GLU A 70 21.42 -9.00 -1.47
CA GLU A 70 22.68 -9.04 -0.72
C GLU A 70 22.46 -9.39 0.77
N ALA A 71 21.50 -8.73 1.43
CA ALA A 71 21.11 -9.08 2.79
C ALA A 71 20.64 -10.55 2.92
N PHE A 72 19.93 -11.07 1.93
CA PHE A 72 19.50 -12.47 1.92
C PHE A 72 20.69 -13.44 1.72
N GLN A 73 21.65 -13.14 0.86
CA GLN A 73 22.87 -13.95 0.74
C GLN A 73 23.72 -13.93 2.02
N GLU A 74 23.71 -12.85 2.80
CA GLU A 74 24.34 -12.79 4.12
C GLU A 74 23.57 -13.55 5.20
N CYS A 75 22.25 -13.40 5.29
CA CYS A 75 21.46 -13.93 6.39
C CYS A 75 20.94 -15.36 6.18
N LEU A 76 20.74 -15.80 4.94
CA LEU A 76 20.14 -17.10 4.60
C LEU A 76 21.18 -18.13 4.18
N GLY A 77 20.95 -19.41 4.49
CA GLY A 77 21.80 -20.51 4.06
C GLY A 77 21.53 -21.82 4.82
N PRO A 78 22.00 -22.98 4.31
CA PRO A 78 21.81 -24.27 4.99
C PRO A 78 22.49 -24.31 6.37
N ASP A 79 23.64 -23.64 6.50
CA ASP A 79 24.44 -23.56 7.73
C ASP A 79 24.11 -22.34 8.61
N LYS A 80 23.02 -21.62 8.29
CA LYS A 80 22.62 -20.39 9.01
C LYS A 80 21.33 -20.60 9.81
N VAL A 81 21.12 -19.72 10.78
CA VAL A 81 19.95 -19.76 11.69
C VAL A 81 18.62 -19.54 10.95
N ILE A 82 18.64 -18.92 9.77
CA ILE A 82 17.45 -18.64 8.96
C ILE A 82 17.62 -19.37 7.63
N LYS A 83 16.73 -20.31 7.35
CA LYS A 83 16.68 -21.00 6.06
C LYS A 83 15.76 -20.24 5.10
N ARG A 84 15.80 -20.58 3.81
CA ARG A 84 14.94 -19.90 2.82
C ARG A 84 13.46 -20.18 3.09
N GLU A 85 13.12 -21.40 3.50
CA GLU A 85 11.78 -21.83 3.84
C GLU A 85 11.20 -21.20 5.12
N ASP A 86 12.04 -20.62 5.99
CA ASP A 86 11.59 -19.88 7.18
C ASP A 86 11.14 -18.44 6.84
N LEU A 87 11.46 -17.94 5.64
CA LEU A 87 11.24 -16.56 5.24
C LEU A 87 10.09 -16.44 4.24
N PHE A 88 9.15 -15.53 4.49
CA PHE A 88 8.10 -15.14 3.55
C PHE A 88 8.52 -13.88 2.77
N VAL A 89 8.81 -14.01 1.48
CA VAL A 89 9.21 -12.88 0.63
C VAL A 89 8.10 -12.51 -0.35
N THR A 90 7.64 -11.27 -0.27
CA THR A 90 6.66 -10.66 -1.18
C THR A 90 7.37 -9.74 -2.17
N SER A 91 7.04 -9.81 -3.46
CA SER A 91 7.34 -8.72 -4.41
C SER A 91 6.15 -8.44 -5.34
N LYS A 92 6.26 -7.45 -6.23
CA LYS A 92 5.14 -6.89 -7.00
C LYS A 92 5.51 -6.61 -8.46
N LEU A 93 4.66 -7.07 -9.39
CA LEU A 93 4.69 -6.74 -10.80
C LEU A 93 4.32 -5.27 -11.01
N TRP A 94 5.17 -4.50 -11.67
CA TRP A 94 4.95 -3.08 -11.92
C TRP A 94 4.10 -2.80 -13.17
N ASN A 95 3.44 -1.65 -13.17
CA ASN A 95 2.43 -1.21 -14.15
C ASN A 95 2.91 -1.28 -15.61
N THR A 96 4.20 -1.06 -15.88
CA THR A 96 4.79 -1.10 -17.25
C THR A 96 5.05 -2.52 -17.77
N LYS A 97 4.80 -3.55 -16.95
CA LYS A 97 5.04 -4.97 -17.25
C LYS A 97 3.75 -5.81 -17.21
N HIS A 98 2.59 -5.17 -17.39
CA HIS A 98 1.28 -5.83 -17.40
C HIS A 98 1.03 -6.71 -18.63
N HIS A 99 1.66 -6.40 -19.77
CA HIS A 99 1.53 -7.19 -20.99
C HIS A 99 1.91 -8.66 -20.72
N PRO A 100 1.11 -9.68 -21.12
CA PRO A 100 1.32 -11.08 -20.73
C PRO A 100 2.72 -11.66 -20.98
N GLU A 101 3.43 -11.15 -21.99
CA GLU A 101 4.80 -11.54 -22.34
C GLU A 101 5.85 -11.03 -21.34
N ASP A 102 5.60 -9.91 -20.67
CA ASP A 102 6.57 -9.24 -19.78
C ASP A 102 6.49 -9.73 -18.32
N VAL A 103 5.39 -10.38 -17.95
CA VAL A 103 5.12 -10.82 -16.58
C VAL A 103 6.20 -11.79 -16.06
N GLU A 104 6.60 -12.78 -16.87
CA GLU A 104 7.65 -13.72 -16.49
C GLU A 104 9.06 -13.11 -16.53
N PRO A 105 9.48 -12.36 -17.56
CA PRO A 105 10.72 -11.59 -17.54
C PRO A 105 10.84 -10.66 -16.32
N ALA A 106 9.76 -9.95 -15.95
CA ALA A 106 9.74 -9.07 -14.78
C ALA A 106 9.96 -9.83 -13.47
N LEU A 107 9.25 -10.95 -13.27
CA LEU A 107 9.48 -11.81 -12.10
C LEU A 107 10.90 -12.36 -12.08
N ARG A 108 11.44 -12.81 -13.22
CA ARG A 108 12.80 -13.36 -13.31
C ARG A 108 13.86 -12.32 -12.92
N LYS A 109 13.68 -11.06 -13.31
CA LYS A 109 14.54 -9.95 -12.88
C LYS A 109 14.49 -9.73 -11.36
N THR A 110 13.29 -9.72 -10.77
CA THR A 110 13.11 -9.66 -9.31
C THR A 110 13.78 -10.83 -8.59
N LEU A 111 13.67 -12.06 -9.12
CA LEU A 111 14.33 -13.25 -8.55
C LEU A 111 15.86 -13.16 -8.62
N GLU A 112 16.41 -12.66 -9.74
CA GLU A 112 17.84 -12.38 -9.90
C GLU A 112 18.33 -11.32 -8.89
N ASP A 113 17.63 -10.18 -8.78
CA ASP A 113 17.98 -9.10 -7.86
C ASP A 113 17.93 -9.53 -6.40
N LEU A 114 16.85 -10.20 -5.99
CA LEU A 114 16.70 -10.76 -4.65
C LEU A 114 17.61 -11.99 -4.41
N LYS A 115 18.27 -12.51 -5.45
CA LYS A 115 19.13 -13.71 -5.40
C LYS A 115 18.38 -14.94 -4.85
N LEU A 116 17.12 -15.11 -5.29
CA LEU A 116 16.18 -16.15 -4.86
C LEU A 116 15.73 -17.03 -6.03
N ASN A 117 15.40 -18.28 -5.75
CA ASN A 117 14.84 -19.21 -6.74
C ASN A 117 13.30 -19.14 -6.86
N TYR A 118 12.62 -18.60 -5.83
CA TYR A 118 11.16 -18.42 -5.81
C TYR A 118 10.75 -17.29 -4.85
N LEU A 119 9.55 -16.74 -5.05
CA LEU A 119 8.87 -15.85 -4.09
C LEU A 119 7.73 -16.59 -3.36
N ASP A 120 7.44 -16.20 -2.13
CA ASP A 120 6.31 -16.73 -1.38
C ASP A 120 4.99 -16.09 -1.83
N LEU A 121 5.05 -14.83 -2.27
CA LEU A 121 3.93 -14.07 -2.79
C LEU A 121 4.37 -13.11 -3.91
N TYR A 122 3.63 -13.08 -5.01
CA TYR A 122 3.83 -12.09 -6.07
C TYR A 122 2.51 -11.36 -6.38
N LEU A 123 2.51 -10.04 -6.25
CA LEU A 123 1.31 -9.20 -6.37
C LEU A 123 1.29 -8.43 -7.69
N MET A 124 0.12 -8.22 -8.29
CA MET A 124 -0.06 -7.15 -9.26
C MET A 124 -0.11 -5.81 -8.51
N HIS A 125 0.83 -4.89 -8.72
CA HIS A 125 1.02 -3.72 -7.83
C HIS A 125 -0.14 -2.73 -7.91
N TRP A 126 -0.74 -2.56 -9.09
CA TRP A 126 -1.94 -1.77 -9.34
C TRP A 126 -2.83 -2.47 -10.38
N PRO A 127 -4.14 -2.14 -10.45
CA PRO A 127 -5.04 -2.70 -11.46
C PRO A 127 -4.98 -1.98 -12.82
N HIS A 128 -4.01 -1.10 -13.07
CA HIS A 128 -3.89 -0.34 -14.32
C HIS A 128 -2.47 -0.44 -14.90
N ALA A 129 -2.39 -0.55 -16.22
CA ALA A 129 -1.12 -0.64 -16.94
C ALA A 129 -0.57 0.75 -17.30
N PHE A 130 0.75 0.86 -17.36
CA PHE A 130 1.46 1.96 -18.01
C PHE A 130 2.07 1.47 -19.33
N GLU A 131 2.45 2.39 -20.20
CA GLU A 131 3.14 2.07 -21.46
C GLU A 131 4.26 1.05 -21.26
N ARG A 132 4.27 0.02 -22.12
CA ARG A 132 5.24 -1.08 -22.09
C ARG A 132 6.66 -0.58 -22.30
N GLY A 133 7.56 -0.82 -21.34
CA GLY A 133 8.95 -0.38 -21.43
C GLY A 133 9.71 -0.45 -20.10
N ASP A 134 10.93 0.06 -20.10
CA ASP A 134 11.83 0.04 -18.93
C ASP A 134 11.85 1.35 -18.11
N ASN A 135 11.30 2.44 -18.66
CA ASN A 135 10.99 3.62 -17.86
C ASN A 135 9.81 3.28 -16.94
N LEU A 136 10.04 3.20 -15.62
CA LEU A 136 9.01 2.92 -14.61
C LEU A 136 7.84 3.93 -14.63
N PHE A 137 8.10 5.18 -15.05
CA PHE A 137 7.11 6.25 -15.09
C PHE A 137 7.08 6.91 -16.47
N PRO A 138 6.49 6.26 -17.49
CA PRO A 138 6.44 6.81 -18.84
C PRO A 138 5.50 8.03 -18.85
N LYS A 139 6.04 9.19 -19.21
CA LYS A 139 5.34 10.48 -19.19
C LYS A 139 5.30 11.14 -20.57
N ASN A 140 4.14 11.67 -20.92
CA ASN A 140 3.93 12.56 -22.06
C ASN A 140 4.73 13.86 -21.91
N PRO A 141 4.92 14.64 -23.00
CA PRO A 141 5.58 15.95 -22.93
C PRO A 141 4.94 16.96 -21.95
N ASP A 142 3.66 16.79 -21.62
CA ASP A 142 2.91 17.59 -20.64
C ASP A 142 3.01 17.08 -19.18
N ASN A 143 3.91 16.11 -18.92
CA ASN A 143 4.09 15.39 -17.67
C ASN A 143 2.95 14.44 -17.23
N THR A 144 1.89 14.27 -18.02
CA THR A 144 0.87 13.25 -17.74
C THR A 144 1.40 11.84 -17.95
N MET A 145 0.85 10.86 -17.25
CA MET A 145 1.25 9.44 -17.37
C MET A 145 0.77 8.83 -18.69
N ARG A 146 1.63 8.06 -19.36
CA ARG A 146 1.23 7.20 -20.49
C ARG A 146 0.74 5.86 -19.98
N TYR A 147 -0.54 5.61 -20.22
CA TYR A 147 -1.23 4.37 -19.86
C TYR A 147 -1.17 3.35 -21.00
N ASP A 148 -1.33 2.08 -20.64
CA ASP A 148 -1.60 0.99 -21.57
C ASP A 148 -2.99 0.38 -21.25
N TYR A 149 -3.61 -0.28 -22.22
CA TYR A 149 -4.97 -0.81 -22.11
C TYR A 149 -5.05 -2.32 -21.87
N THR A 150 -3.94 -3.00 -21.55
CA THR A 150 -3.93 -4.41 -21.14
C THR A 150 -4.88 -4.64 -19.96
N ASP A 151 -5.85 -5.55 -20.13
CA ASP A 151 -6.79 -5.93 -19.07
C ASP A 151 -6.01 -6.69 -17.97
N TYR A 152 -6.25 -6.32 -16.70
CA TYR A 152 -5.65 -7.01 -15.55
C TYR A 152 -5.99 -8.51 -15.51
N LYS A 153 -7.05 -8.97 -16.18
CA LYS A 153 -7.36 -10.41 -16.34
C LYS A 153 -6.36 -11.13 -17.24
N ASP A 154 -5.87 -10.49 -18.29
CA ASP A 154 -4.84 -11.07 -19.16
C ASP A 154 -3.48 -11.12 -18.43
N THR A 155 -3.14 -10.04 -17.71
CA THR A 155 -2.01 -10.04 -16.77
C THR A 155 -2.14 -11.15 -15.71
N TRP A 156 -3.33 -11.35 -15.15
CA TRP A 156 -3.59 -12.43 -14.18
C TRP A 156 -3.35 -13.81 -14.80
N LYS A 157 -3.87 -14.08 -16.02
CA LYS A 157 -3.62 -15.33 -16.74
C LYS A 157 -2.15 -15.57 -17.07
N ALA A 158 -1.32 -14.54 -17.17
CA ALA A 158 0.12 -14.70 -17.22
C ALA A 158 0.72 -15.02 -15.84
N MET A 159 0.28 -14.34 -14.76
CA MET A 159 0.71 -14.62 -13.38
C MET A 159 0.40 -16.05 -12.92
N GLU A 160 -0.73 -16.62 -13.31
CA GLU A 160 -1.10 -18.02 -13.00
C GLU A 160 -0.05 -19.03 -13.50
N LYS A 161 0.57 -18.76 -14.66
CA LYS A 161 1.61 -19.63 -15.24
C LYS A 161 2.89 -19.65 -14.40
N LEU A 162 3.17 -18.59 -13.63
CA LEU A 162 4.34 -18.49 -12.76
C LEU A 162 4.24 -19.46 -11.57
N VAL A 163 3.01 -19.68 -11.08
CA VAL A 163 2.69 -20.65 -10.02
C VAL A 163 2.92 -22.08 -10.54
N VAL A 164 2.42 -22.39 -11.75
CA VAL A 164 2.63 -23.69 -12.41
C VAL A 164 4.12 -23.98 -12.64
N LYS A 165 4.91 -22.95 -12.96
CA LYS A 165 6.38 -23.04 -13.10
C LYS A 165 7.13 -23.09 -11.77
N GLY A 166 6.45 -23.00 -10.62
CA GLY A 166 7.06 -23.04 -9.28
C GLY A 166 7.89 -21.81 -8.90
N LEU A 167 7.85 -20.74 -9.71
CA LEU A 167 8.60 -19.50 -9.48
C LEU A 167 8.00 -18.65 -8.36
N VAL A 168 6.71 -18.85 -8.07
CA VAL A 168 5.98 -18.21 -6.96
C VAL A 168 5.09 -19.24 -6.26
N LYS A 169 4.98 -19.16 -4.93
CA LYS A 169 4.11 -20.06 -4.14
C LYS A 169 2.65 -19.60 -4.13
N ALA A 170 2.42 -18.29 -4.06
CA ALA A 170 1.11 -17.65 -4.19
C ALA A 170 1.18 -16.40 -5.07
N ILE A 171 0.02 -16.02 -5.61
CA ILE A 171 -0.20 -14.75 -6.31
C ILE A 171 -1.34 -13.97 -5.65
N GLY A 172 -1.33 -12.64 -5.81
CA GLY A 172 -2.32 -11.76 -5.20
C GLY A 172 -2.41 -10.39 -5.87
N LEU A 173 -3.16 -9.51 -5.24
CA LEU A 173 -3.57 -8.21 -5.78
C LEU A 173 -3.09 -7.09 -4.86
N SER A 174 -2.76 -5.92 -5.42
CA SER A 174 -2.48 -4.71 -4.66
C SER A 174 -3.23 -3.53 -5.26
N ASN A 175 -3.87 -2.71 -4.43
CA ASN A 175 -4.70 -1.56 -4.84
C ASN A 175 -5.96 -1.91 -5.67
N PHE A 176 -6.45 -3.15 -5.60
CA PHE A 176 -7.71 -3.55 -6.23
C PHE A 176 -8.91 -3.20 -5.33
N ASN A 177 -10.00 -2.71 -5.93
CA ASN A 177 -11.29 -2.57 -5.26
C ASN A 177 -12.12 -3.87 -5.35
N SER A 178 -13.20 -3.96 -4.57
CA SER A 178 -14.10 -5.11 -4.50
C SER A 178 -14.59 -5.60 -5.88
N ARG A 179 -14.98 -4.69 -6.78
CA ARG A 179 -15.45 -5.05 -8.13
C ARG A 179 -14.34 -5.69 -8.96
N GLN A 180 -13.10 -5.19 -8.87
CA GLN A 180 -11.96 -5.75 -9.59
C GLN A 180 -11.51 -7.10 -8.99
N ILE A 181 -11.66 -7.28 -7.68
CA ILE A 181 -11.42 -8.58 -7.01
C ILE A 181 -12.43 -9.62 -7.52
N ASP A 182 -13.72 -9.28 -7.59
CA ASP A 182 -14.75 -10.15 -8.14
C ASP A 182 -14.54 -10.46 -9.63
N ASP A 183 -14.10 -9.49 -10.43
CA ASP A 183 -13.79 -9.68 -11.85
C ASP A 183 -12.59 -10.64 -12.06
N ILE A 184 -11.52 -10.51 -11.26
CA ILE A 184 -10.43 -11.50 -11.21
C ILE A 184 -10.95 -12.88 -10.80
N LEU A 185 -11.74 -12.96 -9.73
CA LEU A 185 -12.29 -14.23 -9.23
C LEU A 185 -13.20 -14.93 -10.24
N SER A 186 -13.87 -14.18 -11.13
CA SER A 186 -14.71 -14.74 -12.20
C SER A 186 -13.93 -15.52 -13.26
N VAL A 187 -12.63 -15.22 -13.43
CA VAL A 187 -11.76 -15.89 -14.41
C VAL A 187 -10.64 -16.72 -13.78
N ALA A 188 -10.36 -16.58 -12.48
CA ALA A 188 -9.21 -17.17 -11.82
C ALA A 188 -9.23 -18.71 -11.79
N THR A 189 -8.18 -19.32 -12.34
CA THR A 189 -7.83 -20.75 -12.16
C THR A 189 -6.96 -20.91 -10.92
N VAL A 190 -6.00 -20.00 -10.69
CA VAL A 190 -5.31 -19.87 -9.40
C VAL A 190 -5.90 -18.65 -8.69
N LYS A 191 -6.53 -18.90 -7.54
CA LYS A 191 -7.23 -17.87 -6.78
C LYS A 191 -6.25 -16.89 -6.12
N PRO A 192 -6.49 -15.56 -6.14
CA PRO A 192 -5.68 -14.61 -5.38
C PRO A 192 -5.68 -14.96 -3.89
N ALA A 193 -4.50 -14.97 -3.25
CA ALA A 193 -4.35 -15.31 -1.83
C ALA A 193 -4.37 -14.10 -0.91
N VAL A 194 -3.88 -12.96 -1.39
CA VAL A 194 -3.70 -11.73 -0.61
C VAL A 194 -4.19 -10.52 -1.40
N LEU A 195 -4.85 -9.60 -0.70
CA LEU A 195 -5.01 -8.20 -1.12
C LEU A 195 -4.09 -7.32 -0.28
N GLN A 196 -3.22 -6.52 -0.92
CA GLN A 196 -2.46 -5.47 -0.24
C GLN A 196 -3.07 -4.09 -0.53
N VAL A 197 -3.42 -3.34 0.52
CA VAL A 197 -4.06 -2.02 0.42
C VAL A 197 -3.63 -1.11 1.57
N GLU A 198 -3.78 0.20 1.39
CA GLU A 198 -3.68 1.16 2.49
C GLU A 198 -4.72 0.84 3.55
N CYS A 199 -4.28 0.60 4.79
CA CYS A 199 -5.19 0.37 5.90
C CYS A 199 -4.55 0.79 7.23
N HIS A 200 -5.29 1.61 7.98
CA HIS A 200 -4.92 2.14 9.30
C HIS A 200 -6.19 2.74 9.93
N PRO A 201 -6.21 3.17 11.20
CA PRO A 201 -7.44 3.61 11.87
C PRO A 201 -8.26 4.67 11.10
N TYR A 202 -7.63 5.67 10.47
CA TYR A 202 -8.34 6.66 9.65
C TYR A 202 -8.93 6.15 8.32
N LEU A 203 -8.51 4.97 7.87
CA LEU A 203 -8.96 4.29 6.65
C LEU A 203 -9.04 2.79 6.94
N ALA A 204 -10.05 2.43 7.73
CA ALA A 204 -10.15 1.12 8.34
C ALA A 204 -10.41 -0.01 7.33
N GLN A 205 -10.95 0.29 6.14
CA GLN A 205 -11.22 -0.67 5.06
C GLN A 205 -12.16 -1.83 5.49
N ASN A 206 -13.07 -1.61 6.44
CA ASN A 206 -13.88 -2.66 7.07
C ASN A 206 -14.68 -3.48 6.03
N GLU A 207 -15.29 -2.80 5.06
CA GLU A 207 -16.12 -3.37 4.01
C GLU A 207 -15.27 -4.21 3.05
N LEU A 208 -14.08 -3.73 2.69
CA LEU A 208 -13.15 -4.40 1.78
C LEU A 208 -12.48 -5.61 2.46
N ILE A 209 -12.14 -5.50 3.75
CA ILE A 209 -11.63 -6.61 4.57
C ILE A 209 -12.70 -7.71 4.69
N ALA A 210 -13.94 -7.35 5.04
CA ALA A 210 -15.04 -8.31 5.12
C ALA A 210 -15.33 -8.97 3.75
N HIS A 211 -15.23 -8.21 2.66
CA HIS A 211 -15.35 -8.71 1.30
C HIS A 211 -14.25 -9.74 0.95
N CYS A 212 -12.99 -9.45 1.30
CA CYS A 212 -11.85 -10.37 1.14
C CYS A 212 -11.98 -11.63 2.01
N GLN A 213 -12.31 -11.48 3.29
CA GLN A 213 -12.46 -12.59 4.23
C GLN A 213 -13.55 -13.57 3.79
N LYS A 214 -14.72 -13.07 3.35
CA LYS A 214 -15.79 -13.89 2.74
C LYS A 214 -15.34 -14.68 1.50
N ARG A 215 -14.28 -14.20 0.83
CA ARG A 215 -13.65 -14.86 -0.33
C ARG A 215 -12.40 -15.65 0.03
N GLY A 216 -11.99 -15.72 1.29
CA GLY A 216 -10.76 -16.40 1.72
C GLY A 216 -9.47 -15.73 1.26
N LEU A 217 -9.49 -14.41 1.03
CA LEU A 217 -8.29 -13.60 0.82
C LEU A 217 -7.85 -13.01 2.16
N VAL A 218 -6.54 -13.08 2.44
CA VAL A 218 -5.92 -12.33 3.54
C VAL A 218 -5.70 -10.87 3.10
N VAL A 219 -5.82 -9.92 4.04
CA VAL A 219 -5.50 -8.51 3.78
C VAL A 219 -4.17 -8.15 4.41
N THR A 220 -3.33 -7.43 3.65
CA THR A 220 -2.08 -6.83 4.13
C THR A 220 -2.18 -5.29 4.05
N ALA A 221 -2.02 -4.64 5.19
CA ALA A 221 -2.00 -3.19 5.36
C ALA A 221 -0.63 -2.61 4.99
N TYR A 222 -0.55 -1.91 3.86
CA TYR A 222 0.54 -0.96 3.60
C TYR A 222 0.24 0.39 4.26
N SER A 223 1.28 1.20 4.47
CA SER A 223 1.21 2.46 5.23
C SER A 223 0.49 2.36 6.58
N PRO A 224 0.65 1.29 7.39
CA PRO A 224 -0.16 1.08 8.59
C PRO A 224 0.03 2.17 9.66
N LEU A 225 1.13 2.94 9.57
CA LEU A 225 1.47 4.06 10.46
C LEU A 225 1.16 5.44 9.86
N GLY A 226 0.34 5.53 8.79
CA GLY A 226 -0.11 6.80 8.19
C GLY A 226 0.92 7.53 7.32
N SER A 227 2.01 6.86 6.93
CA SER A 227 3.07 7.35 6.02
C SER A 227 3.51 8.81 6.27
N PRO A 228 3.95 9.16 7.50
CA PRO A 228 4.18 10.55 7.91
C PRO A 228 5.32 11.26 7.16
N ASP A 229 6.17 10.50 6.48
CA ASP A 229 7.34 10.95 5.70
C ASP A 229 7.07 11.06 4.18
N ARG A 230 5.81 11.01 3.72
CA ARG A 230 5.47 11.16 2.28
C ARG A 230 5.81 12.58 1.78
N MET A 231 6.31 12.67 0.54
CA MET A 231 6.82 13.94 -0.03
C MET A 231 5.74 15.01 -0.24
N TRP A 232 4.49 14.60 -0.45
CA TRP A 232 3.34 15.48 -0.74
C TRP A 232 2.42 15.70 0.48
N LYS A 233 2.92 15.50 1.70
CA LYS A 233 2.13 15.73 2.92
C LYS A 233 1.72 17.20 3.01
N HIS A 234 0.42 17.49 3.08
CA HIS A 234 -0.04 18.85 3.40
C HIS A 234 0.20 19.14 4.90
N PRO A 235 0.60 20.36 5.30
CA PRO A 235 0.90 20.68 6.71
C PRO A 235 -0.26 20.36 7.66
N ASP A 236 -1.49 20.64 7.22
CA ASP A 236 -2.72 20.45 7.99
C ASP A 236 -3.24 19.01 8.02
N GLU A 237 -2.54 18.04 7.39
CA GLU A 237 -3.00 16.65 7.42
C GLU A 237 -2.88 16.04 8.83
N PRO A 238 -3.92 15.32 9.29
CA PRO A 238 -3.89 14.71 10.62
C PRO A 238 -2.78 13.67 10.70
N VAL A 239 -1.98 13.72 11.76
CA VAL A 239 -0.88 12.77 12.00
C VAL A 239 -1.38 11.64 12.89
N LEU A 240 -1.62 10.47 12.29
CA LEU A 240 -2.18 9.30 12.97
C LEU A 240 -1.43 8.87 14.25
N LEU A 241 -0.11 9.02 14.28
CA LEU A 241 0.72 8.68 15.47
C LEU A 241 0.53 9.67 16.63
N GLU A 242 -0.04 10.85 16.37
CA GLU A 242 -0.30 11.90 17.35
C GLU A 242 -1.76 11.89 17.86
N GLU A 243 -2.60 10.99 17.35
CA GLU A 243 -4.02 10.87 17.70
C GLU A 243 -4.21 10.66 19.21
N PRO A 244 -4.96 11.53 19.92
CA PRO A 244 -5.07 11.48 21.39
C PRO A 244 -5.56 10.14 21.94
N GLY A 245 -6.52 9.50 21.26
CA GLY A 245 -7.01 8.17 21.63
C GLY A 245 -5.91 7.09 21.57
N ILE A 246 -5.08 7.11 20.52
CA ILE A 246 -3.95 6.19 20.36
C ILE A 246 -2.87 6.45 21.41
N LYS A 247 -2.56 7.72 21.72
CA LYS A 247 -1.59 8.10 22.76
C LYS A 247 -2.02 7.63 24.15
N LYS A 248 -3.30 7.82 24.51
CA LYS A 248 -3.84 7.35 25.79
C LYS A 248 -3.74 5.81 25.96
N LEU A 249 -3.94 5.06 24.86
CA LEU A 249 -3.72 3.61 24.85
C LEU A 249 -2.24 3.25 24.92
N ALA A 250 -1.37 3.99 24.23
CA ALA A 250 0.08 3.80 24.28
C ALA A 250 0.61 3.95 25.72
N GLU A 251 0.16 4.98 26.45
CA GLU A 251 0.43 5.17 27.88
C GLU A 251 -0.10 4.00 28.72
N LYS A 252 -1.39 3.64 28.57
CA LYS A 252 -2.03 2.53 29.33
C LYS A 252 -1.24 1.22 29.22
N TYR A 253 -0.76 0.89 28.02
CA TYR A 253 -0.06 -0.37 27.75
C TYR A 253 1.46 -0.30 27.94
N SER A 254 2.03 0.89 28.23
CA SER A 254 3.49 1.11 28.19
C SER A 254 4.12 0.71 26.85
N LYS A 255 3.45 1.10 25.76
CA LYS A 255 3.81 0.81 24.36
C LYS A 255 3.92 2.12 23.57
N SER A 256 4.44 2.07 22.35
CA SER A 256 4.42 3.22 21.43
C SER A 256 3.08 3.34 20.68
N PRO A 257 2.69 4.53 20.21
CA PRO A 257 1.53 4.69 19.32
C PRO A 257 1.56 3.75 18.11
N ALA A 258 2.75 3.50 17.54
CA ALA A 258 2.93 2.56 16.44
C ALA A 258 2.59 1.12 16.83
N GLN A 259 2.98 0.68 18.03
CA GLN A 259 2.64 -0.66 18.54
C GLN A 259 1.13 -0.83 18.76
N ILE A 260 0.42 0.19 19.25
CA ILE A 260 -1.04 0.17 19.39
C ILE A 260 -1.72 -0.02 18.02
N ILE A 261 -1.33 0.78 17.02
CA ILE A 261 -1.90 0.71 15.67
C ILE A 261 -1.60 -0.63 14.99
N LEU A 262 -0.39 -1.16 15.15
CA LEU A 262 -0.01 -2.46 14.61
C LEU A 262 -0.73 -3.62 15.33
N ARG A 263 -0.90 -3.55 16.65
CA ARG A 263 -1.69 -4.52 17.41
C ARG A 263 -3.14 -4.54 16.93
N TRP A 264 -3.75 -3.38 16.69
CA TRP A 264 -5.11 -3.30 16.16
C TRP A 264 -5.26 -4.02 14.80
N GLN A 265 -4.26 -3.96 13.92
CA GLN A 265 -4.28 -4.77 12.68
C GLN A 265 -4.15 -6.28 12.96
N VAL A 266 -3.23 -6.67 13.86
CA VAL A 266 -2.99 -8.07 14.28
C VAL A 266 -4.24 -8.72 14.89
N GLU A 267 -5.00 -8.01 15.74
CA GLU A 267 -6.26 -8.50 16.31
C GLU A 267 -7.30 -8.78 15.21
N ARG A 268 -7.40 -7.89 14.20
CA ARG A 268 -8.30 -7.98 13.04
C ARG A 268 -7.88 -9.06 12.02
N LYS A 269 -6.78 -9.78 12.27
CA LYS A 269 -6.12 -10.72 11.35
C LYS A 269 -5.72 -10.07 10.01
N VAL A 270 -5.40 -8.78 10.05
CA VAL A 270 -4.82 -8.03 8.95
C VAL A 270 -3.30 -8.03 9.14
N ALA A 271 -2.56 -8.56 8.18
CA ALA A 271 -1.10 -8.46 8.22
C ALA A 271 -0.68 -6.99 8.02
N ALA A 272 0.42 -6.54 8.61
CA ALA A 272 0.90 -5.17 8.47
C ALA A 272 2.39 -5.14 8.10
N ILE A 273 2.76 -4.23 7.19
CA ILE A 273 4.13 -4.09 6.68
C ILE A 273 4.71 -2.70 6.96
N PRO A 274 4.89 -2.30 8.24
CA PRO A 274 5.51 -1.02 8.57
C PRO A 274 6.94 -0.95 8.04
N LYS A 275 7.25 0.13 7.30
CA LYS A 275 8.62 0.43 6.87
C LYS A 275 9.39 1.17 7.96
N SER A 276 10.63 0.76 8.20
CA SER A 276 11.61 1.51 8.98
C SER A 276 13.02 1.12 8.57
N VAL A 277 13.95 2.06 8.59
CA VAL A 277 15.41 1.82 8.56
C VAL A 277 16.06 2.03 9.94
N THR A 278 15.31 2.56 10.91
CA THR A 278 15.79 2.81 12.29
C THR A 278 15.70 1.52 13.11
N PRO A 279 16.81 0.96 13.63
CA PRO A 279 16.82 -0.32 14.34
C PRO A 279 15.82 -0.41 15.50
N ALA A 280 15.82 0.58 16.41
CA ALA A 280 14.90 0.60 17.55
C ALA A 280 13.41 0.55 17.14
N ARG A 281 13.03 1.22 16.03
CA ARG A 281 11.66 1.17 15.50
C ARG A 281 11.35 -0.16 14.83
N ILE A 282 12.31 -0.78 14.14
CA ILE A 282 12.16 -2.13 13.56
C ILE A 282 11.86 -3.12 14.70
N GLN A 283 12.65 -3.11 15.77
CA GLN A 283 12.44 -4.01 16.91
C GLN A 283 11.08 -3.75 17.61
N GLN A 284 10.74 -2.48 17.87
CA GLN A 284 9.46 -2.11 18.50
C GLN A 284 8.24 -2.56 17.67
N ASN A 285 8.29 -2.41 16.34
CA ASN A 285 7.18 -2.77 15.45
C ASN A 285 6.86 -4.27 15.45
N LEU A 286 7.81 -5.14 15.83
CA LEU A 286 7.59 -6.58 15.99
C LEU A 286 7.00 -6.96 17.36
N GLN A 287 7.20 -6.11 18.38
CA GLN A 287 6.78 -6.34 19.78
C GLN A 287 5.29 -5.98 20.00
N VAL A 288 4.42 -6.65 19.25
CA VAL A 288 2.95 -6.45 19.24
C VAL A 288 2.17 -7.74 19.55
N PHE A 289 2.86 -8.77 20.03
CA PHE A 289 2.28 -10.08 20.36
C PHE A 289 2.20 -10.35 21.88
N ASP A 290 2.79 -9.48 22.70
CA ASP A 290 2.92 -9.59 24.16
C ASP A 290 1.86 -8.79 24.95
N PHE A 291 0.90 -8.17 24.26
CA PHE A 291 -0.28 -7.51 24.84
C PHE A 291 -1.49 -7.67 23.92
N SER A 292 -2.70 -7.42 24.42
CA SER A 292 -3.95 -7.46 23.66
C SER A 292 -4.83 -6.24 23.97
N LEU A 293 -5.59 -5.79 22.97
CA LEU A 293 -6.55 -4.70 23.10
C LEU A 293 -7.93 -5.27 23.48
N THR A 294 -8.71 -4.57 24.30
CA THR A 294 -10.08 -4.98 24.63
C THR A 294 -11.04 -4.72 23.46
N GLU A 295 -12.22 -5.33 23.45
CA GLU A 295 -13.24 -5.07 22.42
C GLU A 295 -13.64 -3.60 22.35
N GLU A 296 -13.75 -2.92 23.51
CA GLU A 296 -14.02 -1.49 23.60
C GLU A 296 -12.90 -0.65 22.96
N GLU A 297 -11.63 -1.01 23.17
CA GLU A 297 -10.48 -0.31 22.59
C GLU A 297 -10.36 -0.58 21.09
N MET A 298 -10.62 -1.81 20.66
CA MET A 298 -10.71 -2.19 19.26
C MET A 298 -11.80 -1.39 18.52
N SER A 299 -12.95 -1.20 19.18
CA SER A 299 -14.05 -0.36 18.70
C SER A 299 -13.68 1.12 18.70
N HIS A 300 -13.02 1.63 19.74
CA HIS A 300 -12.55 3.02 19.82
C HIS A 300 -11.54 3.36 18.72
N ILE A 301 -10.55 2.49 18.47
CA ILE A 301 -9.61 2.69 17.36
C ILE A 301 -10.35 2.57 16.01
N GLY A 302 -11.33 1.68 15.90
CA GLY A 302 -12.18 1.55 14.72
C GLY A 302 -13.03 2.78 14.41
N SER A 303 -13.49 3.51 15.43
CA SER A 303 -14.29 4.73 15.26
C SER A 303 -13.49 5.95 14.82
N LEU A 304 -12.16 5.87 14.79
CA LEU A 304 -11.28 6.88 14.17
C LEU A 304 -11.38 6.90 12.63
N ASN A 305 -12.11 5.96 12.02
CA ASN A 305 -12.26 5.89 10.57
C ASN A 305 -12.97 7.14 10.01
N LYS A 306 -12.28 7.82 9.12
CA LYS A 306 -12.76 9.04 8.44
C LYS A 306 -12.47 9.02 6.93
N ASN A 307 -12.30 7.81 6.39
CA ASN A 307 -11.99 7.51 4.98
C ASN A 307 -10.78 8.31 4.42
N TRP A 308 -9.81 8.66 5.28
CA TRP A 308 -8.66 9.48 4.89
C TRP A 308 -7.57 8.65 4.22
N ARG A 309 -7.39 8.83 2.91
CA ARG A 309 -6.37 8.15 2.10
C ARG A 309 -5.15 9.05 1.90
N TYR A 310 -4.01 8.65 2.44
CA TYR A 310 -2.72 9.33 2.26
C TYR A 310 -2.01 8.96 0.95
N ILE A 311 -2.17 7.72 0.48
CA ILE A 311 -1.47 7.22 -0.72
C ILE A 311 -2.40 7.29 -1.93
N VAL A 312 -2.40 8.46 -2.57
CA VAL A 312 -3.00 8.71 -3.87
C VAL A 312 -1.87 9.02 -4.87
N PRO A 313 -1.82 8.37 -6.04
CA PRO A 313 -0.91 8.77 -7.11
C PRO A 313 -1.24 10.18 -7.62
N MET A 314 -0.42 11.16 -7.24
CA MET A 314 -0.55 12.54 -7.68
C MET A 314 0.23 12.78 -8.98
N ILE A 315 -0.30 13.62 -9.86
CA ILE A 315 0.40 14.14 -11.03
C ILE A 315 0.71 15.61 -10.77
N THR A 316 1.96 16.02 -11.03
CA THR A 316 2.36 17.43 -11.07
C THR A 316 2.14 17.95 -12.50
N ASP A 317 1.06 18.68 -12.72
CA ASP A 317 0.59 19.12 -14.05
C ASP A 317 1.13 20.51 -14.47
N GLY A 318 2.24 20.94 -13.86
CA GLY A 318 2.81 22.28 -14.04
C GLY A 318 1.98 23.43 -13.43
N ARG A 319 0.77 23.16 -12.92
CA ARG A 319 -0.12 24.13 -12.24
C ARG A 319 -0.27 23.83 -10.75
N GLY A 320 -0.03 22.59 -10.35
CA GLY A 320 0.03 22.18 -8.94
C GLY A 320 0.22 20.67 -8.77
N ILE A 321 -0.10 20.18 -7.57
CA ILE A 321 -0.16 18.74 -7.26
C ILE A 321 -1.62 18.30 -7.42
N GLY A 322 -1.98 17.76 -8.58
CA GLY A 322 -3.34 17.31 -8.91
C GLY A 322 -3.54 15.80 -8.66
N SER A 323 -4.71 15.40 -8.18
CA SER A 323 -5.05 13.97 -8.05
C SER A 323 -5.47 13.39 -9.41
N SER A 324 -4.95 12.21 -9.77
CA SER A 324 -5.05 11.66 -11.12
C SER A 324 -6.41 11.04 -11.51
N PHE A 325 -7.42 11.11 -10.64
CA PHE A 325 -8.73 10.48 -10.84
C PHE A 325 -9.71 11.31 -11.71
N HIS A 326 -9.22 11.87 -12.83
CA HIS A 326 -10.06 12.39 -13.90
C HIS A 326 -9.65 11.77 -15.23
N ILE A 327 -10.27 10.62 -15.56
CA ILE A 327 -10.21 10.06 -16.91
C ILE A 327 -11.03 11.00 -17.82
N HIS A 328 -10.35 11.88 -18.55
CA HIS A 328 -10.94 12.58 -19.68
C HIS A 328 -11.24 11.59 -20.79
N ARG A 329 -12.43 10.96 -20.72
CA ARG A 329 -13.09 10.37 -21.89
C ARG A 329 -13.47 11.52 -22.82
N GLN A 330 -12.60 11.85 -23.77
CA GLN A 330 -13.08 12.44 -25.01
C GLN A 330 -13.80 11.38 -25.83
N ASP A 331 -14.92 11.80 -26.42
CA ASP A 331 -15.60 11.20 -27.56
C ASP A 331 -16.20 9.78 -27.41
N ARG A 332 -17.21 9.63 -26.55
CA ARG A 332 -18.51 8.96 -26.88
C ARG A 332 -19.67 9.59 -26.10
N GLU A 333 -20.83 9.72 -26.73
CA GLU A 333 -22.04 10.39 -26.20
C GLU A 333 -22.53 9.82 -24.85
N PRO A 334 -23.15 10.66 -24.00
CA PRO A 334 -23.63 10.24 -22.69
C PRO A 334 -24.90 9.38 -22.81
N LYS A 335 -24.76 8.07 -22.55
CA LYS A 335 -25.89 7.29 -22.04
C LYS A 335 -26.04 7.59 -20.54
N VAL A 336 -27.13 8.26 -20.19
CA VAL A 336 -27.56 8.46 -18.81
C VAL A 336 -27.69 7.09 -18.14
N LEU A 337 -27.02 6.93 -17.00
CA LEU A 337 -27.24 5.82 -16.09
C LEU A 337 -28.01 6.39 -14.90
N ASP A 338 -29.34 6.25 -14.94
CA ASP A 338 -30.20 6.63 -13.82
C ASP A 338 -29.83 5.81 -12.58
N TRP A 339 -29.81 6.49 -11.44
CA TRP A 339 -29.44 5.94 -10.15
C TRP A 339 -30.68 5.93 -9.24
N ASP A 340 -31.55 4.94 -9.43
CA ASP A 340 -32.71 4.72 -8.56
C ASP A 340 -32.40 3.70 -7.46
N GLY A 341 -32.36 4.20 -6.22
CA GLY A 341 -32.19 3.42 -4.99
C GLY A 341 -32.97 4.11 -3.85
N PRO A 342 -33.68 3.37 -2.98
CA PRO A 342 -34.93 3.87 -2.44
C PRO A 342 -34.76 4.71 -1.16
N PHE A 343 -35.16 5.97 -1.22
CA PHE A 343 -35.63 6.72 -0.05
C PHE A 343 -36.99 7.35 -0.35
N GLY A 344 -38.02 6.85 0.34
CA GLY A 344 -39.37 7.38 0.23
C GLY A 344 -39.51 8.71 0.98
N ASN A 345 -40.19 9.64 0.32
CA ASN A 345 -40.93 10.79 0.82
C ASN A 345 -40.81 11.14 2.32
N GLU A 346 -40.42 12.38 2.60
CA GLU A 346 -41.24 13.25 3.45
C GLU A 346 -41.26 14.68 2.88
N THR A 347 -42.46 15.25 2.76
CA THR A 347 -42.75 16.54 2.11
C THR A 347 -42.95 17.67 3.12
N MET A 348 -42.54 18.90 2.80
CA MET A 348 -43.05 20.24 3.23
C MET A 348 -41.92 21.30 3.05
N ALA A 349 -42.11 22.55 2.63
CA ALA A 349 -43.27 23.28 2.09
C ALA A 349 -42.79 24.52 1.27
N HIS A 350 -43.70 25.17 0.53
CA HIS A 350 -43.44 26.40 -0.26
C HIS A 350 -43.42 27.70 0.57
N ALA A 351 -42.57 28.67 0.18
CA ALA A 351 -42.81 30.13 0.14
C ALA A 351 -41.56 30.85 -0.42
N GLU A 352 -41.55 31.30 -1.68
CA GLU A 352 -41.80 32.71 -2.08
C GLU A 352 -41.10 33.82 -1.27
N LEU A 353 -40.20 34.57 -1.91
CA LEU A 353 -40.21 36.03 -1.87
C LEU A 353 -39.42 36.66 -3.05
N LYS A 354 -39.79 37.90 -3.41
CA LYS A 354 -39.50 38.55 -4.70
C LYS A 354 -38.57 39.78 -4.54
N GLN A 355 -37.58 39.86 -5.43
CA GLN A 355 -37.32 41.01 -6.32
C GLN A 355 -36.67 42.32 -5.79
N THR A 356 -35.75 42.85 -6.64
CA THR A 356 -35.35 44.27 -6.86
C THR A 356 -34.36 45.00 -5.93
N LEU A 357 -33.22 45.44 -6.52
CA LEU A 357 -32.68 46.83 -6.64
C LEU A 357 -31.16 46.75 -6.98
N GLN A 358 -30.75 46.98 -8.24
CA GLN A 358 -30.25 48.25 -8.82
C GLN A 358 -28.93 48.82 -8.24
N LEU A 359 -27.91 48.87 -9.10
CA LEU A 359 -26.67 49.66 -8.97
C LEU A 359 -26.91 51.14 -9.35
N PRO A 360 -26.00 52.09 -9.01
CA PRO A 360 -25.05 52.53 -10.05
C PRO A 360 -23.64 53.04 -9.60
N PHE A 361 -22.63 52.75 -10.45
CA PHE A 361 -21.46 53.55 -10.90
C PHE A 361 -20.51 54.34 -9.96
N PHE A 362 -19.19 54.17 -10.22
CA PHE A 362 -18.06 55.15 -10.33
C PHE A 362 -16.71 54.40 -10.04
N SER A 363 -15.52 54.63 -10.64
CA SER A 363 -15.11 55.08 -12.00
C SER A 363 -13.57 54.96 -12.19
N ASN A 364 -13.08 54.81 -13.43
CA ASN A 364 -11.73 55.10 -13.98
C ASN A 364 -10.44 54.90 -13.14
N ALA A 365 -9.48 54.11 -13.66
CA ALA A 365 -8.08 54.53 -13.87
C ALA A 365 -7.31 53.55 -14.80
N SER A 366 -6.21 54.01 -15.40
CA SER A 366 -5.57 53.41 -16.59
C SER A 366 -4.17 52.82 -16.36
N CYS A 367 -3.70 52.02 -17.33
CA CYS A 367 -2.31 51.79 -17.73
C CYS A 367 -1.29 51.22 -16.71
N CYS A 368 -0.70 50.07 -17.04
CA CYS A 368 0.61 50.03 -17.74
C CYS A 368 0.96 48.61 -18.21
N ALA A 369 1.87 48.51 -19.17
CA ALA A 369 2.38 47.25 -19.73
C ALA A 369 3.92 47.24 -19.77
N VAL A 370 4.49 46.12 -20.24
CA VAL A 370 5.92 45.83 -20.47
C VAL A 370 6.70 45.36 -19.24
N GLY A 371 7.43 44.23 -19.38
CA GLY A 371 8.32 43.72 -18.33
C GLY A 371 8.72 42.24 -18.46
N SER A 372 9.10 41.76 -19.64
CA SER A 372 9.71 40.42 -19.78
C SER A 372 11.16 40.43 -19.30
N GLN A 373 11.53 39.58 -18.34
CA GLN A 373 12.94 39.16 -18.16
C GLN A 373 13.05 37.81 -17.45
N ASN A 374 14.09 37.07 -17.83
CA ASN A 374 14.39 35.71 -17.37
C ASN A 374 14.71 35.67 -15.87
N LEU A 375 14.41 34.54 -15.22
CA LEU A 375 15.12 34.11 -14.02
C LEU A 375 15.31 32.59 -14.05
N ASP A 376 16.51 32.16 -13.65
CA ASP A 376 17.07 30.87 -14.02
C ASP A 376 16.52 29.66 -13.24
N VAL A 377 16.57 28.51 -13.89
CA VAL A 377 16.24 27.20 -13.31
C VAL A 377 17.39 26.72 -12.42
N PHE A 378 17.19 26.76 -11.10
CA PHE A 378 18.04 26.01 -10.17
C PHE A 378 17.54 24.56 -10.03
N PHE A 379 18.26 23.63 -10.65
CA PHE A 379 18.24 22.22 -10.26
C PHE A 379 18.95 22.06 -8.92
N PHE A 380 18.39 21.27 -8.00
CA PHE A 380 19.21 20.42 -7.14
C PHE A 380 18.52 19.09 -6.83
N LEU A 381 19.29 18.01 -6.97
CA LEU A 381 18.98 16.67 -6.52
C LEU A 381 19.27 16.57 -5.02
N ALA A 382 18.32 16.02 -4.26
CA ALA A 382 18.53 15.35 -2.98
C ALA A 382 17.37 14.36 -2.77
#